data_AF-A0A7W6HIN8-F1
#
_entry.id   AF-A0A7W6HIN8-F1
#
_cell.length_a   1.000
_cell.length_b   1.000
_cell.length_c   1.000
_cell.angle_alpha   90.00
_cell.angle_beta   90.00
_cell.angle_gamma   90.00
#
_symmetry.space_group_name_H-M   'P 1'
#
loop_
_entity.id
_entity.type
_entity.pdbx_description
1 polymer ?
#
loop_
_entity_poly.entity_id
_entity_poly.type
_entity_poly.pdbx_seq_one_letter_code
_entity_poly.pdbx_strand_id
1 'polypeptide(L)'
;MNVWPLVTGLGVFGLAIGLGSQTLVKDLVSGLFFLLNDAFRLGEYIETSGAKGTVEKISARAVTLRHSRGALATVPYGQIGKIQNYSRDW
;
A
#
# COMPACT_ATOMS: atom_id res chain seq x y z
N MET A 1 -6.76 -40.81 -21.28
CA MET A 1 -6.15 -39.46 -21.32
C MET A 1 -5.58 -39.16 -19.94
N ASN A 2 -4.33 -38.69 -19.85
CA ASN A 2 -3.68 -38.42 -18.57
C ASN A 2 -3.81 -36.93 -18.23
N VAL A 3 -4.54 -36.60 -17.16
CA VAL A 3 -4.85 -35.20 -16.78
C VAL A 3 -3.77 -34.57 -15.89
N TRP A 4 -2.86 -35.38 -15.33
CA TRP A 4 -1.79 -34.92 -14.45
C TRP A 4 -0.93 -33.79 -15.06
N PRO A 5 -0.47 -33.86 -16.33
CA PRO A 5 0.34 -32.79 -16.92
C PRO A 5 -0.39 -31.44 -17.04
N LEU A 6 -1.71 -31.47 -17.32
CA LEU A 6 -2.54 -30.26 -17.39
C LEU A 6 -2.71 -29.62 -16.02
N VAL A 7 -3.00 -30.43 -15.00
CA VAL A 7 -3.15 -29.95 -13.62
C VAL A 7 -1.83 -29.38 -13.09
N THR A 8 -0.70 -30.06 -13.36
CA THR A 8 0.63 -29.56 -12.98
C THR A 8 0.97 -28.25 -13.70
N GLY A 9 0.69 -28.14 -15.00
CA GLY A 9 0.90 -26.90 -15.76
C GLY A 9 0.09 -25.71 -15.21
N LEU A 10 -1.18 -25.94 -14.88
CA LEU A 10 -2.03 -24.92 -14.25
C LEU A 10 -1.55 -24.52 -12.85
N GLY A 11 -1.03 -25.47 -12.07
CA GLY A 11 -0.47 -25.20 -10.74
C GLY A 11 0.75 -24.28 -10.78
N VAL A 12 1.72 -24.57 -11.66
CA VAL A 12 2.91 -23.73 -11.84
C VAL A 12 2.54 -22.33 -12.36
N PHE A 13 1.59 -22.27 -13.30
CA PHE A 13 1.08 -21.01 -13.84
C PHE A 13 0.40 -20.16 -12.75
N GLY A 14 -0.43 -20.77 -11.90
CA GLY A 14 -1.06 -20.10 -10.77
C GLY A 14 -0.06 -19.56 -9.75
N LEU A 15 0.99 -20.32 -9.46
CA LEU A 15 2.09 -19.87 -8.59
C LEU A 15 2.83 -18.66 -9.16
N ALA A 16 3.13 -18.66 -10.46
CA ALA A 16 3.79 -17.53 -11.12
C ALA A 16 2.97 -16.23 -11.00
N ILE A 17 1.65 -16.30 -11.22
CA ILE A 17 0.75 -15.16 -11.05
C ILE A 17 0.70 -14.71 -9.58
N GLY A 18 0.62 -15.64 -8.64
CA GLY A 18 0.57 -15.35 -7.21
C GLY A 18 1.83 -14.60 -6.73
N LEU A 19 3.01 -15.07 -7.15
CA LEU A 19 4.29 -14.44 -6.82
C LEU A 19 4.42 -13.04 -7.43
N GLY A 20 3.98 -12.85 -8.69
CA GLY A 20 3.99 -11.54 -9.33
C GLY A 20 2.99 -10.53 -8.72
N SER A 21 1.90 -11.02 -8.14
CA SER A 21 0.82 -10.19 -7.59
C SER A 21 0.94 -9.94 -6.08
N GLN A 22 1.88 -10.59 -5.39
CA GLN A 22 1.99 -10.57 -3.93
C GLN A 22 2.09 -9.14 -3.37
N THR A 23 2.88 -8.27 -4.01
CA THR A 23 3.06 -6.87 -3.58
C THR A 23 1.79 -6.05 -3.77
N LEU A 24 1.08 -6.24 -4.88
CA LEU A 24 -0.18 -5.56 -5.17
C LEU A 24 -1.27 -5.91 -4.16
N VAL A 25 -1.42 -7.21 -3.85
CA VAL A 25 -2.40 -7.67 -2.86
C VAL A 25 -2.07 -7.10 -1.48
N LYS A 26 -0.79 -7.07 -1.09
CA LYS A 26 -0.35 -6.45 0.16
C LYS A 26 -0.72 -4.98 0.22
N ASP A 27 -0.42 -4.21 -0.84
CA ASP A 27 -0.74 -2.78 -0.90
C ASP A 27 -2.24 -2.54 -0.77
N LEU A 28 -3.07 -3.31 -1.47
CA LEU A 28 -4.52 -3.13 -1.46
C LEU A 28 -5.14 -3.44 -0.10
N VAL A 29 -4.75 -4.55 0.52
CA VAL A 29 -5.25 -4.96 1.85
C VAL A 29 -4.79 -3.97 2.92
N SER A 30 -3.50 -3.59 2.93
CA SER A 30 -2.98 -2.59 3.87
C SER A 30 -3.68 -1.25 3.70
N GLY A 31 -3.87 -0.79 2.46
CA GLY A 31 -4.59 0.44 2.15
C GLY A 31 -6.03 0.43 2.69
N LEU A 32 -6.74 -0.68 2.50
CA LEU A 32 -8.10 -0.85 3.03
C LEU A 32 -8.13 -0.72 4.56
N PHE A 33 -7.22 -1.39 5.28
CA PHE A 33 -7.14 -1.28 6.73
C PHE A 33 -6.79 0.13 7.23
N PHE A 34 -5.90 0.84 6.52
CA PHE A 34 -5.60 2.24 6.88
C PHE A 34 -6.82 3.15 6.74
N LEU A 35 -7.63 2.95 5.71
CA LEU A 35 -8.84 3.73 5.49
C LEU A 35 -9.96 3.35 6.47
N LEU A 36 -10.15 2.06 6.74
CA LEU A 36 -11.15 1.57 7.69
C LEU A 36 -10.88 2.02 9.13
N ASN A 37 -9.61 2.03 9.54
CA ASN A 37 -9.20 2.53 10.86
C ASN A 37 -9.06 4.05 10.91
N ASP A 38 -9.36 4.75 9.81
CA ASP A 38 -9.19 6.20 9.65
C ASP A 38 -7.79 6.64 10.11
N ALA A 39 -6.72 5.92 9.74
CA ALA A 39 -5.37 6.18 10.25
C ALA A 39 -4.84 7.57 9.87
N PHE A 40 -5.27 8.07 8.71
CA PHE A 40 -4.97 9.40 8.20
C PHE A 40 -5.99 9.83 7.14
N ARG A 41 -6.13 11.14 6.96
CA ARG A 41 -7.03 11.79 6.01
C ARG A 41 -6.30 12.74 5.08
N LEU A 42 -6.96 13.10 4.00
CA LEU A 42 -6.46 14.11 3.07
C LEU A 42 -6.28 15.45 3.80
N GLY A 43 -5.12 16.07 3.65
CA GLY A 43 -4.76 17.32 4.34
C GLY A 43 -4.13 17.15 5.72
N GLU A 44 -4.07 15.94 6.29
CA GLU A 44 -3.39 15.72 7.57
C GLU A 44 -1.87 15.62 7.40
N TYR A 45 -1.12 16.07 8.41
CA TYR A 45 0.34 15.97 8.43
C TYR A 45 0.76 14.68 9.12
N ILE A 46 1.38 13.79 8.36
CA ILE A 46 1.76 12.46 8.83
C ILE A 46 3.23 12.15 8.55
N GLU A 47 3.81 11.30 9.38
CA GLU A 47 5.12 10.70 9.19
C GLU A 47 4.98 9.19 9.05
N THR A 48 5.60 8.67 8.00
CA THR A 48 5.76 7.23 7.73
C THR A 48 7.24 6.86 7.88
N SER A 49 7.56 5.57 7.83
CA SER A 49 8.94 5.09 8.01
C SER A 49 9.98 5.63 6.99
N GLY A 50 9.56 6.23 5.87
CA GLY A 50 10.48 6.77 4.86
C GLY A 50 10.13 8.17 4.32
N ALA A 51 9.00 8.74 4.72
CA ALA A 51 8.56 10.04 4.23
C ALA A 51 7.67 10.74 5.26
N LYS A 52 7.77 12.07 5.31
CA LYS A 52 6.93 12.93 6.15
C LYS A 52 6.38 14.09 5.33
N GLY A 53 5.13 14.46 5.61
CA GLY A 53 4.47 15.54 4.88
C GLY A 53 2.96 15.55 5.05
N THR A 54 2.33 16.50 4.37
CA THR A 54 0.87 16.59 4.29
C THR A 54 0.35 15.60 3.26
N VAL A 55 -0.70 14.86 3.61
CA VAL A 55 -1.40 13.96 2.69
C VAL A 55 -2.06 14.78 1.59
N GLU A 56 -1.54 14.67 0.37
CA GLU A 56 -2.07 15.38 -0.79
C GLU A 56 -3.03 14.53 -1.60
N LYS A 57 -2.75 13.23 -1.72
CA LYS A 57 -3.55 12.30 -2.52
C LYS A 57 -3.55 10.92 -1.89
N ILE A 58 -4.74 10.34 -1.79
CA ILE A 58 -4.97 8.96 -1.38
C ILE A 58 -5.38 8.18 -2.64
N SER A 59 -4.64 7.11 -2.97
CA SER A 59 -4.95 6.22 -4.09
C SER A 59 -5.23 4.80 -3.57
N ALA A 60 -5.63 3.86 -4.42
CA ALA A 60 -5.93 2.49 -3.98
C ALA A 60 -4.70 1.69 -3.50
N ARG A 61 -3.49 2.01 -3.98
CA ARG A 61 -2.23 1.29 -3.64
C ARG A 61 -1.19 2.10 -2.88
N ALA A 62 -1.35 3.43 -2.82
CA ALA A 62 -0.33 4.32 -2.29
C ALA A 62 -0.94 5.65 -1.81
N VAL A 63 -0.21 6.31 -0.92
CA VAL A 63 -0.48 7.69 -0.48
C VAL A 63 0.62 8.61 -0.98
N THR A 64 0.26 9.85 -1.29
CA THR A 64 1.21 10.89 -1.68
C THR A 64 1.31 11.93 -0.58
N LEU A 65 2.55 12.17 -0.13
CA LEU A 65 2.90 13.10 0.92
C LEU A 65 3.70 14.26 0.34
N ARG A 66 3.28 15.49 0.62
CA ARG A 66 4.03 16.69 0.26
C ARG A 66 4.78 17.21 1.48
N HIS A 67 6.11 17.18 1.40
CA HIS A 67 6.97 17.79 2.41
C HIS A 67 6.83 19.31 2.36
N SER A 68 7.01 19.97 3.50
CA SER A 68 7.03 21.43 3.63
C SER A 68 8.12 22.14 2.80
N ARG A 69 9.08 21.38 2.26
CA ARG A 69 10.17 21.88 1.41
C ARG A 69 9.85 21.71 -0.09
N GLY A 70 8.64 21.26 -0.44
CA GLY A 70 8.18 21.08 -1.82
C GLY A 70 8.39 19.69 -2.41
N ALA A 71 9.16 18.81 -1.77
CA ALA A 71 9.32 17.43 -2.23
C ALA A 71 8.01 16.63 -2.10
N LEU A 72 7.70 15.81 -3.10
CA LEU A 72 6.49 14.99 -3.16
C LEU A 72 6.89 13.51 -3.16
N ALA A 73 6.45 12.77 -2.15
CA ALA A 73 6.78 11.37 -1.94
C ALA A 73 5.54 10.50 -2.11
N THR A 74 5.63 9.47 -2.96
CA THR A 74 4.57 8.48 -3.12
C THR A 74 4.98 7.20 -2.41
N VAL A 75 4.21 6.80 -1.39
CA VAL A 75 4.51 5.66 -0.53
C VAL A 75 3.46 4.56 -0.75
N PRO A 76 3.85 3.38 -1.26
CA PRO A 76 2.95 2.21 -1.37
C PRO A 76 2.52 1.70 0.01
N TYR A 77 1.25 1.34 0.18
CA TYR A 77 0.71 0.93 1.49
C TYR A 77 1.41 -0.27 2.11
N GLY A 78 1.83 -1.24 1.31
CA GLY A 78 2.56 -2.43 1.76
C GLY A 78 4.00 -2.12 2.20
N GLN A 79 4.49 -0.91 1.95
CA GLN A 79 5.75 -0.37 2.48
C GLN A 79 5.55 0.63 3.61
N ILE A 80 4.30 1.06 3.88
CA ILE A 80 4.02 1.92 5.02
C ILE A 80 4.18 1.06 6.29
N GLY A 81 5.23 1.34 7.03
CA GLY A 81 5.46 0.78 8.36
C GLY A 81 4.62 1.51 9.41
N LYS A 82 5.29 2.07 10.40
CA LYS A 82 4.64 2.89 11.44
C LYS A 82 4.15 4.22 10.83
N ILE A 83 2.90 4.59 11.12
CA ILE A 83 2.35 5.93 10.84
C ILE A 83 2.28 6.71 12.15
N GLN A 84 2.71 7.97 12.12
CA GLN A 84 2.46 8.95 13.17
C GLN A 84 1.66 10.09 12.56
N ASN A 85 0.50 10.37 13.13
CA ASN A 85 -0.38 11.44 12.68
C ASN A 85 -0.27 12.62 13.65
N TYR A 86 0.16 13.78 13.17
CA TYR A 86 0.35 14.98 13.99
C TYR A 86 -0.85 15.93 13.95
N SER A 87 -1.87 15.63 13.14
CA SER A 87 -3.07 16.46 13.00
C SER A 87 -4.26 15.95 13.80
N ARG A 88 -4.14 14.77 14.42
CA ARG A 88 -5.20 14.13 15.20
C ARG A 88 -4.92 14.31 16.70
N ASP A 89 -5.96 14.63 17.47
CA ASP A 89 -5.94 14.90 18.92
C ASP A 89 -5.09 16.12 19.35
N TRP A 90 -5.56 17.32 18.98
CA TRP A 90 -5.39 18.54 19.78
C TRP A 90 -6.78 19.13 20.10
#